data_AF-K1PWD3-F1
#
_entry.id   AF-K1PWD3-F1
#
_cell.length_a   1.000
_cell.length_b   1.000
_cell.length_c   1.000
_cell.angle_alpha   90.00
_cell.angle_beta   90.00
_cell.angle_gamma   90.00
#
_symmetry.space_group_name_H-M   'P 1'
#
loop_
_entity.id
_entity.type
_entity.pdbx_description
1 polymer ?
#
loop_
_entity_poly.entity_id
_entity_poly.type
_entity_poly.pdbx_seq_one_letter_code
_entity_poly.pdbx_strand_id
1 'polypeptide(L)'
;MNATTPSVQNYTQENATYGFQQTELFFSGPEPIAIIVIISVIFFVGILGNVALLSYVICCNRLTSPHNIYSTNLAVGDLLTLIVAMPFLSSIYIMTTWPFGELVCKFSEFTYTLSTSITVFMITALSVERYRLLTLHPPSLNLTSASVTSFILWLLAIMLAIPDLVSAETLAFGDFRYCVPYRVNWGETYAKTMVAIKFTCHFAGPFGILLFRFDFSGLCLLLLQKASVSKRFRRIYRDTS
;
A
#
# COMPACT_ATOMS: atom_id res chain seq x y z
N MET A 1 24.51 28.67 21.52
CA MET A 1 24.23 27.31 22.01
C MET A 1 23.12 27.43 23.03
N ASN A 2 21.94 26.91 22.72
CA ASN A 2 20.92 26.39 23.65
C ASN A 2 19.75 25.96 22.77
N ALA A 3 19.89 24.74 22.24
CA ALA A 3 18.81 24.05 21.58
C ALA A 3 17.79 23.68 22.67
N THR A 4 16.60 24.26 22.59
CA THR A 4 15.41 23.80 23.29
C THR A 4 15.03 22.43 22.74
N THR A 5 15.54 21.37 23.36
CA THR A 5 14.84 20.10 23.38
C THR A 5 13.47 20.33 24.01
N PRO A 6 12.35 19.92 23.39
CA PRO A 6 11.11 19.82 24.12
C PRO A 6 11.30 18.66 25.10
N SER A 7 11.65 18.99 26.34
CA SER A 7 11.70 18.03 27.42
C SER A 7 10.29 17.49 27.63
N VAL A 8 10.22 16.17 27.71
CA VAL A 8 9.07 15.32 28.03
C VAL A 8 8.46 15.62 29.43
N GLN A 9 8.84 16.73 30.07
CA GLN A 9 8.53 17.06 31.47
C GLN A 9 7.34 18.00 31.69
N ASN A 10 6.69 18.51 30.63
CA ASN A 10 5.48 19.35 30.76
C ASN A 10 4.18 18.59 30.46
N TYR A 11 4.07 17.32 30.88
CA TYR A 11 2.78 16.64 30.95
C TYR A 11 2.11 16.98 32.27
N THR A 12 1.14 17.88 32.24
CA THR A 12 0.26 18.15 33.40
C THR A 12 -0.52 16.88 33.74
N GLN A 13 -0.74 16.64 35.03
CA GLN A 13 -1.49 15.51 35.56
C GLN A 13 -2.93 15.43 34.99
N GLU A 14 -3.50 16.56 34.57
CA GLU A 14 -4.74 16.63 33.79
C GLU A 14 -4.62 15.90 32.44
N ASN A 15 -3.62 16.20 31.62
CA ASN A 15 -3.47 15.61 30.28
C ASN A 15 -3.26 14.09 30.32
N ALA A 16 -2.59 13.60 31.38
CA ALA A 16 -2.43 12.16 31.61
C ALA A 16 -3.74 11.47 32.04
N THR A 17 -4.57 12.16 32.83
CA THR A 17 -5.88 11.66 33.28
C THR A 17 -6.89 11.63 32.12
N TYR A 18 -6.94 12.68 31.31
CA TYR A 18 -7.75 12.71 30.08
C TYR A 18 -7.31 11.65 29.07
N GLY A 19 -6.00 11.50 28.85
CA GLY A 19 -5.45 10.45 27.97
C GLY A 19 -5.84 9.05 28.43
N PHE A 20 -5.65 8.72 29.71
CA PHE A 20 -6.01 7.41 30.28
C PHE A 20 -7.51 7.13 30.19
N GLN A 21 -8.35 8.11 30.54
CA GLN A 21 -9.81 7.97 30.52
C GLN A 21 -10.36 7.84 29.09
N GLN A 22 -9.68 8.46 28.10
CA GLN A 22 -10.01 8.32 26.69
C GLN A 22 -9.62 6.93 26.15
N THR A 23 -8.51 6.35 26.60
CA THR A 23 -8.12 4.98 26.24
C THR A 23 -9.08 3.93 26.82
N GLU A 24 -9.48 4.08 28.09
CA GLU A 24 -10.46 3.21 28.76
C GLU A 24 -11.84 3.25 28.08
N LEU A 25 -12.30 4.44 27.67
CA LEU A 25 -13.56 4.60 26.95
C LEU A 25 -13.50 3.96 25.57
N PHE A 26 -12.37 4.09 24.86
CA PHE A 26 -12.16 3.45 23.56
C PHE A 26 -12.24 1.93 23.67
N PHE A 27 -11.55 1.31 24.62
CA PHE A 27 -11.60 -0.15 24.84
C PHE A 27 -12.98 -0.65 25.32
N SER A 28 -13.78 0.20 25.97
CA SER A 28 -15.12 -0.14 26.46
C SER A 28 -16.23 0.05 25.42
N GLY A 29 -15.94 0.71 24.30
CA GLY A 29 -16.91 0.97 23.22
C GLY A 29 -17.13 -0.24 22.30
N PRO A 30 -18.15 -0.19 21.41
CA PRO A 30 -18.33 -1.20 20.36
C PRO A 30 -17.29 -1.10 19.24
N GLU A 31 -16.52 -0.01 19.19
CA GLU A 31 -15.58 0.33 18.11
C GLU A 31 -14.43 -0.69 17.97
N PRO A 32 -13.71 -1.07 19.03
CA PRO A 32 -12.64 -2.07 18.92
C PRO A 32 -13.19 -3.44 18.54
N ILE A 33 -14.38 -3.81 19.03
CA ILE A 33 -15.04 -5.07 18.67
C ILE A 33 -15.31 -5.12 17.17
N ALA A 34 -15.87 -4.03 16.61
CA ALA A 34 -16.12 -3.94 15.17
C ALA A 34 -14.81 -4.02 14.36
N ILE A 35 -13.77 -3.30 14.79
CA ILE A 35 -12.45 -3.32 14.15
C ILE A 35 -11.85 -4.73 14.18
N ILE A 36 -11.90 -5.42 15.31
CA ILE A 36 -11.38 -6.79 15.46
C ILE A 36 -12.12 -7.76 14.55
N VAL A 37 -13.45 -7.67 14.47
CA VAL A 37 -14.25 -8.52 13.56
C VAL A 37 -13.87 -8.26 12.10
N ILE A 38 -13.74 -7.00 11.70
CA ILE A 38 -13.36 -6.62 10.33
C ILE A 38 -11.94 -7.13 10.01
N ILE A 39 -10.97 -6.88 10.88
CA ILE A 39 -9.58 -7.35 10.71
C ILE A 39 -9.55 -8.88 10.61
N SER A 40 -10.33 -9.59 11.44
CA SER A 40 -10.41 -11.06 11.40
C SER A 40 -10.94 -11.56 10.06
N VAL A 41 -12.00 -10.95 9.54
CA VAL A 41 -12.57 -11.30 8.23
C VAL A 41 -11.55 -11.04 7.11
N ILE A 42 -10.91 -9.87 7.11
CA ILE A 42 -9.87 -9.52 6.12
C ILE A 42 -8.72 -10.52 6.20
N PHE A 43 -8.31 -10.91 7.40
CA PHE A 43 -7.24 -11.89 7.62
C PHE A 43 -7.59 -13.24 7.00
N PHE A 44 -8.71 -13.85 7.38
CA PHE A 44 -9.06 -15.19 6.90
C PHE A 44 -9.34 -15.20 5.39
N VAL A 45 -10.15 -14.27 4.90
CA VAL A 45 -10.48 -14.19 3.47
C VAL A 45 -9.24 -13.86 2.65
N GLY A 46 -8.42 -12.93 3.13
CA GLY A 46 -7.19 -12.51 2.46
C GLY A 46 -6.16 -13.63 2.38
N ILE A 47 -5.95 -14.40 3.46
CA ILE A 47 -5.02 -15.54 3.45
C ILE A 47 -5.54 -16.61 2.50
N LEU A 48 -6.80 -17.02 2.62
CA LEU A 48 -7.39 -18.05 1.76
C LEU A 48 -7.30 -17.66 0.28
N GLY A 49 -7.66 -16.42 -0.06
CA GLY A 49 -7.63 -15.94 -1.44
C GLY A 49 -6.22 -15.86 -2.02
N ASN A 50 -5.27 -15.28 -1.29
CA ASN A 50 -3.90 -15.10 -1.78
C ASN A 50 -3.13 -16.42 -1.83
N VAL A 51 -3.32 -17.32 -0.87
CA VAL A 51 -2.74 -18.67 -0.92
C VAL A 51 -3.33 -19.45 -2.10
N ALA A 52 -4.66 -19.44 -2.28
CA ALA A 52 -5.30 -20.12 -3.40
C ALA A 52 -4.78 -19.60 -4.77
N LEU A 53 -4.59 -18.29 -4.91
CA LEU A 53 -3.99 -17.69 -6.11
C LEU A 53 -2.56 -18.20 -6.35
N LEU A 54 -1.70 -18.19 -5.32
CA LEU A 54 -0.33 -18.70 -5.43
C LEU A 54 -0.31 -20.18 -5.78
N SER A 55 -1.10 -20.99 -5.08
CA SER A 55 -1.25 -22.42 -5.35
C SER A 55 -1.71 -22.67 -6.77
N TYR A 56 -2.72 -21.95 -7.26
CA TYR A 56 -3.19 -22.08 -8.64
C TYR A 56 -2.09 -21.77 -9.66
N VAL A 57 -1.37 -20.67 -9.48
CA VAL A 57 -0.31 -20.26 -10.41
C VAL A 57 0.84 -21.26 -10.43
N ILE A 58 1.26 -21.74 -9.27
CA ILE A 58 2.37 -22.70 -9.12
C ILE A 58 1.97 -24.08 -9.61
N CYS A 59 0.88 -24.66 -9.09
CA CYS A 59 0.45 -26.02 -9.41
C CYS A 59 0.10 -26.20 -10.89
N CYS A 60 -0.41 -25.15 -11.55
CA CYS A 60 -0.73 -25.20 -12.97
C CYS A 60 0.42 -24.71 -13.88
N ASN A 61 1.64 -24.51 -13.36
CA ASN A 61 2.81 -24.01 -14.09
C ASN A 61 2.50 -22.74 -14.92
N ARG A 62 1.73 -21.81 -14.33
CA ARG A 62 1.22 -20.61 -15.00
C ARG A 62 2.15 -19.40 -14.88
N LEU A 63 3.37 -19.52 -14.35
CA LEU A 63 4.37 -18.42 -14.34
C LEU A 63 4.93 -18.06 -15.73
N THR A 64 4.18 -18.38 -16.80
CA THR A 64 4.53 -18.20 -18.20
C THR A 64 4.08 -16.86 -18.78
N SER A 65 3.44 -16.00 -17.99
CA SER A 65 2.98 -14.68 -18.44
C SER A 65 3.33 -13.55 -17.46
N PRO A 66 3.59 -12.32 -17.95
CA PRO A 66 3.80 -11.13 -17.10
C PRO A 66 2.69 -10.91 -16.08
N HIS A 67 1.44 -11.14 -16.49
CA HIS A 67 0.28 -10.99 -15.61
C HIS A 67 0.41 -11.89 -14.39
N ASN A 68 0.76 -13.16 -14.59
CA ASN A 68 0.89 -14.12 -13.51
C ASN A 68 2.10 -13.82 -12.62
N ILE A 69 3.18 -13.24 -13.16
CA ILE A 69 4.32 -12.75 -12.37
C ILE A 69 3.87 -11.62 -11.44
N TYR A 70 3.20 -10.59 -11.96
CA TYR A 70 2.74 -9.48 -11.12
C TYR A 70 1.66 -9.90 -10.11
N SER A 71 0.72 -10.76 -10.49
CA SER A 71 -0.27 -11.32 -9.56
C SER A 71 0.36 -12.16 -8.45
N THR A 72 1.43 -12.89 -8.75
CA THR A 72 2.20 -13.65 -7.74
C THR A 72 2.92 -12.71 -6.77
N ASN A 73 3.57 -11.66 -7.28
CA ASN A 73 4.24 -10.67 -6.43
C ASN A 73 3.24 -9.88 -5.57
N LEU A 74 2.07 -9.55 -6.12
CA LEU A 74 0.96 -8.96 -5.38
C LEU A 74 0.53 -9.86 -4.21
N ALA A 75 0.29 -11.15 -4.48
CA ALA A 75 -0.11 -12.09 -3.44
C ALA A 75 0.96 -12.25 -2.34
N VAL A 76 2.25 -12.21 -2.69
CA VAL A 76 3.33 -12.19 -1.68
C VAL A 76 3.27 -10.93 -0.82
N GLY A 77 3.02 -9.76 -1.43
CA GLY A 77 2.83 -8.50 -0.70
C GLY A 77 1.64 -8.56 0.25
N ASP A 78 0.49 -9.05 -0.22
CA ASP A 78 -0.71 -9.21 0.60
C ASP A 78 -0.48 -10.18 1.76
N LEU A 79 0.14 -11.34 1.52
CA LEU A 79 0.46 -12.29 2.59
C LEU A 79 1.43 -11.69 3.62
N LEU A 80 2.38 -10.85 3.20
CA LEU A 80 3.26 -10.15 4.11
C LEU A 80 2.48 -9.17 5.01
N THR A 81 1.52 -8.42 4.45
CA THR A 81 0.61 -7.57 5.22
C THR A 81 -0.20 -8.40 6.22
N LEU A 82 -0.79 -9.49 5.76
CA LEU A 82 -1.71 -10.30 6.55
C LEU A 82 -1.01 -11.07 7.67
N ILE A 83 0.17 -11.64 7.41
CA ILE A 83 0.87 -12.49 8.38
C ILE A 83 1.69 -11.66 9.36
N VAL A 84 2.30 -10.56 8.91
CA VAL A 84 3.19 -9.77 9.75
C VAL A 84 2.49 -8.53 10.28
N ALA A 85 2.00 -7.65 9.41
CA ALA A 85 1.54 -6.34 9.84
C ALA A 85 0.18 -6.39 10.58
N MET A 86 -0.76 -7.21 10.11
CA MET A 86 -2.11 -7.28 10.67
C MET A 86 -2.16 -7.75 12.13
N PRO A 87 -1.41 -8.78 12.57
CA PRO A 87 -1.37 -9.16 13.98
C PRO A 87 -0.86 -8.02 14.88
N PHE A 88 0.19 -7.32 14.47
CA PHE A 88 0.71 -6.19 15.24
C PHE A 88 -0.27 -5.01 15.25
N LEU A 89 -0.93 -4.72 14.13
CA LEU A 89 -1.99 -3.72 14.08
C LEU A 89 -3.16 -4.09 14.99
N SER A 90 -3.59 -5.35 14.99
CA SER A 90 -4.66 -5.84 15.86
C SER A 90 -4.32 -5.71 17.34
N SER A 91 -3.04 -5.86 17.70
CA SER A 91 -2.57 -5.72 19.08
C SER A 91 -2.81 -4.33 19.65
N ILE A 92 -2.81 -3.28 18.82
CA ILE A 92 -3.12 -1.90 19.24
C ILE A 92 -4.57 -1.76 19.72
N TYR A 93 -5.48 -2.58 19.18
CA TYR A 93 -6.91 -2.55 19.53
C TYR A 93 -7.30 -3.55 20.62
N ILE A 94 -6.43 -4.53 20.91
CA ILE A 94 -6.69 -5.59 21.89
C ILE A 94 -5.89 -5.37 23.18
N MET A 95 -4.70 -4.80 23.07
CA MET A 95 -3.77 -4.62 24.18
C MET A 95 -3.70 -3.15 24.57
N THR A 96 -3.68 -2.90 25.88
CA THR A 96 -3.53 -1.56 26.47
C THR A 96 -2.09 -1.03 26.40
N THR A 97 -1.11 -1.92 26.17
CA THR A 97 0.31 -1.60 26.08
C THR A 97 0.97 -2.45 25.00
N TRP A 98 2.04 -1.93 24.40
CA TRP A 98 2.89 -2.61 23.43
C TRP A 98 3.94 -3.51 24.14
N PRO A 99 3.79 -4.85 24.10
CA PRO A 99 4.68 -5.74 24.85
C PRO A 99 5.91 -6.21 24.05
N PHE A 100 5.94 -5.99 22.73
CA PHE A 100 6.91 -6.65 21.84
C PHE A 100 8.29 -5.96 21.77
N GLY A 101 8.43 -4.80 22.40
CA GLY A 101 9.66 -4.01 22.43
C GLY A 101 9.91 -3.19 21.14
N GLU A 102 11.00 -2.42 21.15
CA GLU A 102 11.30 -1.44 20.10
C GLU A 102 11.66 -2.09 18.75
N LEU A 103 12.40 -3.20 18.79
CA LEU A 103 12.81 -3.91 17.56
C LEU A 103 11.59 -4.36 16.74
N VAL A 104 10.60 -4.95 17.41
CA VAL A 104 9.38 -5.43 16.75
C VAL A 104 8.55 -4.25 16.25
N CYS A 105 8.46 -3.15 17.00
CA CYS A 105 7.77 -1.92 16.56
C CYS A 105 8.37 -1.38 15.25
N LYS A 106 9.70 -1.28 15.19
CA LYS A 106 10.42 -0.84 13.98
C LYS A 106 10.19 -1.78 12.80
N PHE A 107 10.26 -3.08 13.06
CA PHE A 107 10.06 -4.08 12.01
C PHE A 107 8.62 -4.12 11.52
N SER A 108 7.62 -4.01 12.40
CA SER A 108 6.21 -4.01 12.02
C SER A 108 5.85 -2.82 11.14
N GLU A 109 6.32 -1.62 11.48
CA GLU A 109 6.12 -0.41 10.67
C GLU A 109 6.82 -0.49 9.31
N PHE A 110 8.08 -0.97 9.30
CA PHE A 110 8.80 -1.24 8.05
C PHE A 110 8.04 -2.23 7.15
N THR A 111 7.62 -3.36 7.71
CA THR A 111 6.92 -4.40 6.95
C THR A 111 5.56 -3.92 6.46
N TYR A 112 4.83 -3.14 7.25
CA TYR A 112 3.55 -2.54 6.84
C TYR A 112 3.73 -1.64 5.61
N THR A 113 4.70 -0.72 5.64
CA THR A 113 4.96 0.16 4.49
C THR A 113 5.51 -0.61 3.29
N LEU A 114 6.41 -1.58 3.50
CA LEU A 114 6.96 -2.42 2.43
C LEU A 114 5.84 -3.18 1.70
N SER A 115 5.04 -3.93 2.43
CA SER A 115 3.96 -4.76 1.87
C SER A 115 2.89 -3.93 1.16
N THR A 116 2.47 -2.80 1.75
CA THR A 116 1.54 -1.85 1.13
C THR A 116 2.12 -1.25 -0.16
N SER A 117 3.40 -0.87 -0.16
CA SER A 117 4.08 -0.33 -1.34
C SER A 117 4.12 -1.34 -2.49
N ILE A 118 4.49 -2.60 -2.20
CA ILE A 118 4.49 -3.68 -3.20
C ILE A 118 3.10 -3.87 -3.78
N THR A 119 2.08 -3.94 -2.93
CA THR A 119 0.69 -4.15 -3.33
C THR A 119 0.25 -3.08 -4.33
N VAL A 120 0.43 -1.80 -3.98
CA VAL A 120 0.04 -0.67 -4.84
C VAL A 120 0.83 -0.65 -6.14
N PHE A 121 2.14 -0.85 -6.08
CA PHE A 121 3.00 -0.83 -7.27
C PHE A 121 2.68 -2.00 -8.22
N MET A 122 2.42 -3.19 -7.69
CA MET A 122 2.06 -4.37 -8.50
C MET A 122 0.66 -4.21 -9.12
N ILE A 123 -0.33 -3.68 -8.39
CA ILE A 123 -1.65 -3.35 -8.95
C ILE A 123 -1.53 -2.33 -10.08
N THR A 124 -0.67 -1.32 -9.92
CA THR A 124 -0.42 -0.31 -10.96
C THR A 124 0.22 -0.95 -12.19
N ALA A 125 1.25 -1.78 -12.01
CA ALA A 125 1.92 -2.50 -13.10
C ALA A 125 0.96 -3.46 -13.83
N LEU A 126 0.13 -4.19 -13.08
CA LEU A 126 -0.94 -5.04 -13.62
C LEU A 126 -1.91 -4.25 -14.47
N SER A 127 -2.37 -3.10 -13.97
CA SER A 127 -3.32 -2.24 -14.66
C SER A 127 -2.73 -1.68 -15.96
N VAL A 128 -1.47 -1.23 -15.93
CA VAL A 128 -0.75 -0.76 -17.12
C VAL A 128 -0.58 -1.86 -18.15
N GLU A 129 -0.21 -3.08 -17.73
CA GLU A 129 -0.04 -4.20 -18.66
C GLU A 129 -1.37 -4.62 -19.30
N ARG A 130 -2.43 -4.72 -18.49
CA ARG A 130 -3.79 -5.02 -18.98
C ARG A 130 -4.25 -3.97 -19.98
N TYR A 131 -4.05 -2.70 -19.65
CA TYR A 131 -4.37 -1.59 -20.53
C TYR A 131 -3.62 -1.64 -21.86
N ARG A 132 -2.30 -1.93 -21.84
CA ARG A 132 -1.49 -2.06 -23.07
C ARG A 132 -2.06 -3.14 -23.98
N LEU A 133 -2.33 -4.31 -23.42
CA LEU A 133 -2.88 -5.46 -24.15
C LEU A 133 -4.24 -5.15 -24.80
N LEU A 134 -5.14 -4.50 -24.06
CA LEU A 134 -6.51 -4.22 -24.53
C LEU A 134 -6.58 -3.09 -25.56
N THR A 135 -5.77 -2.04 -25.42
CA THR A 135 -5.85 -0.87 -26.31
C THR A 135 -5.01 -1.06 -27.57
N LEU A 136 -3.73 -1.39 -27.38
CA LEU A 136 -2.73 -1.27 -28.45
C LEU A 136 -2.54 -2.59 -29.21
N HIS A 137 -3.18 -3.67 -28.75
CA HIS A 137 -2.96 -5.05 -29.19
C HIS A 137 -1.47 -5.43 -29.39
N PRO A 138 -0.52 -4.97 -28.53
CA PRO A 138 0.88 -5.35 -28.67
C PRO A 138 1.08 -6.77 -28.09
N PRO A 139 2.20 -7.42 -28.40
CA PRO A 139 2.61 -8.60 -27.63
C PRO A 139 2.72 -8.23 -26.15
N SER A 140 2.36 -9.17 -25.27
CA SER A 140 2.58 -9.03 -23.83
C SER A 140 4.05 -8.70 -23.54
N LEU A 141 4.32 -8.08 -22.40
CA LEU A 141 5.71 -7.98 -21.94
C LEU A 141 6.36 -9.37 -21.99
N ASN A 142 7.66 -9.42 -22.27
CA ASN A 142 8.38 -10.67 -22.08
C ASN A 142 8.57 -10.91 -20.58
N LEU A 143 8.80 -12.18 -20.20
CA LEU A 143 8.93 -12.57 -18.79
C LEU A 143 10.10 -11.84 -18.13
N THR A 144 11.21 -11.65 -18.84
CA THR A 144 12.39 -10.93 -18.34
C THR A 144 12.04 -9.50 -17.95
N SER A 145 11.31 -8.77 -18.79
CA SER A 145 10.88 -7.40 -18.50
C SER A 145 9.95 -7.37 -17.29
N ALA A 146 9.00 -8.30 -17.19
CA ALA A 146 8.10 -8.37 -16.05
C ALA A 146 8.84 -8.66 -14.73
N SER A 147 9.82 -9.57 -14.76
CA SER A 147 10.67 -9.88 -13.61
C SER A 147 11.56 -8.70 -13.22
N VAL A 148 12.18 -8.03 -14.19
CA VAL A 148 13.02 -6.83 -13.95
C VAL A 148 12.18 -5.70 -13.38
N THR A 149 10.99 -5.44 -13.95
CA THR A 149 10.05 -4.46 -13.40
C THR A 149 9.66 -4.82 -11.97
N SER A 150 9.30 -6.08 -11.71
CA SER A 150 8.95 -6.53 -10.35
C SER A 150 10.10 -6.29 -9.37
N PHE A 151 11.33 -6.64 -9.74
CA PHE A 151 12.52 -6.41 -8.92
C PHE A 151 12.75 -4.93 -8.62
N ILE A 152 12.62 -4.05 -9.62
CA ILE A 152 12.73 -2.60 -9.42
C ILE A 152 11.66 -2.09 -8.46
N LEU A 153 10.41 -2.54 -8.61
CA LEU A 153 9.31 -2.16 -7.71
C LEU A 153 9.57 -2.64 -6.27
N TRP A 154 10.20 -3.81 -6.09
CA TRP A 154 10.66 -4.27 -4.79
C TRP A 154 11.70 -3.34 -4.16
N LEU A 155 12.71 -2.92 -4.93
CA LEU A 155 13.71 -1.98 -4.44
C LEU A 155 13.10 -0.62 -4.07
N LEU A 156 12.17 -0.11 -4.88
CA LEU A 156 11.46 1.14 -4.59
C LEU A 156 10.60 1.03 -3.32
N ALA A 157 9.91 -0.10 -3.12
CA ALA A 157 9.12 -0.35 -1.93
C ALA A 157 9.98 -0.45 -0.66
N ILE A 158 11.14 -1.13 -0.74
CA ILE A 158 12.11 -1.18 0.36
C ILE A 158 12.65 0.22 0.66
N MET A 159 13.04 0.98 -0.38
CA MET A 159 13.52 2.35 -0.21
C MET A 159 12.49 3.23 0.51
N LEU A 160 11.21 3.10 0.16
CA LEU A 160 10.12 3.85 0.79
C LEU A 160 9.84 3.42 2.23
N ALA A 161 10.13 2.17 2.58
CA ALA A 161 9.90 1.60 3.92
C ALA A 161 11.07 1.82 4.90
N ILE A 162 12.32 1.98 4.41
CA ILE A 162 13.50 2.22 5.25
C ILE A 162 13.32 3.37 6.26
N PRO A 163 12.72 4.53 5.90
CA PRO A 163 12.49 5.60 6.86
C PRO A 163 11.71 5.16 8.10
N ASP A 164 10.75 4.25 7.97
CA ASP A 164 9.95 3.75 9.10
C ASP A 164 10.78 2.88 10.05
N LEU A 165 11.71 2.09 9.50
CA LEU A 165 12.62 1.29 10.32
C LEU A 165 13.48 2.18 11.26
N VAL A 166 13.84 3.37 10.78
CA VAL A 166 14.66 4.32 11.55
C VAL A 166 13.80 5.21 12.46
N SER A 167 12.64 5.64 11.98
CA SER A 167 11.78 6.62 12.64
C SER A 167 10.74 6.03 13.59
N ALA A 168 10.37 4.76 13.46
CA ALA A 168 9.49 4.14 14.44
C ALA A 168 10.19 4.00 15.80
N GLU A 169 9.46 4.22 16.88
CA GLU A 169 9.98 4.10 18.25
C GLU A 169 8.90 3.67 19.24
N THR A 170 9.34 3.18 20.39
CA THR A 170 8.44 2.91 21.52
C THR A 170 8.51 4.04 22.54
N LEU A 171 7.37 4.61 22.86
CA LEU A 171 7.22 5.63 23.91
C LEU A 171 6.71 4.98 25.20
N ALA A 172 7.19 5.47 26.34
CA ALA A 172 6.73 5.04 27.66
C ALA A 172 5.98 6.17 28.36
N PHE A 173 4.77 5.86 28.86
CA PHE A 173 3.95 6.77 29.66
C PHE A 173 3.50 6.03 30.92
N GLY A 174 4.18 6.29 32.04
CA GLY A 174 4.01 5.49 33.26
C GLY A 174 4.39 4.03 33.00
N ASP A 175 3.48 3.11 33.32
CA ASP A 175 3.65 1.67 33.10
C ASP A 175 3.30 1.20 31.68
N PHE A 176 2.74 2.08 30.84
CA PHE A 176 2.29 1.76 29.49
C PHE A 176 3.36 2.10 28.45
N ARG A 177 3.46 1.25 27.42
CA ARG A 177 4.31 1.47 26.24
C ARG A 177 3.47 1.52 24.98
N TYR A 178 3.86 2.37 24.03
CA TYR A 178 3.17 2.52 22.75
C TYR A 178 4.18 2.48 21.62
N CYS A 179 3.85 1.80 20.53
CA CYS A 179 4.61 1.88 19.28
C CYS A 179 4.08 3.05 18.45
N VAL A 180 4.96 3.94 18.01
CA VAL A 180 4.61 5.06 17.14
C VAL A 180 5.45 5.01 15.86
N PRO A 181 4.87 5.37 14.69
CA PRO A 181 5.55 5.27 13.40
C PRO A 181 6.66 6.30 13.21
N TYR A 182 6.56 7.44 13.91
CA TYR A 182 7.50 8.56 13.75
C TYR A 182 8.03 9.02 15.11
N ARG A 183 9.33 9.28 15.17
CA ARG A 183 9.94 9.80 16.39
C ARG A 183 9.42 11.18 16.73
N VAL A 184 9.07 11.39 17.99
CA VAL A 184 8.49 12.66 18.45
C VAL A 184 9.53 13.78 18.40
N ASN A 185 10.79 13.46 18.67
CA ASN A 185 11.90 14.42 18.69
C ASN A 185 12.35 14.90 17.30
N TRP A 186 11.91 14.26 16.22
CA TRP A 186 12.22 14.68 14.84
C TRP A 186 11.29 15.78 14.32
N GLY A 187 10.28 16.14 15.12
CA GLY A 187 9.38 17.26 14.86
C GLY A 187 8.26 16.92 13.87
N GLU A 188 7.19 17.72 13.94
CA GLU A 188 5.97 17.51 13.16
C GLU A 188 6.21 17.63 11.64
N THR A 189 7.16 18.48 11.23
CA THR A 189 7.53 18.65 9.82
C THR A 189 8.00 17.35 9.19
N TYR A 190 8.76 16.52 9.91
CA TYR A 190 9.20 15.21 9.42
C TYR A 190 8.01 14.28 9.21
N ALA A 191 7.14 14.15 10.21
CA ALA A 191 5.95 13.31 10.13
C ALA A 191 5.03 13.73 8.96
N LYS A 192 4.73 15.03 8.84
CA LYS A 192 3.95 15.59 7.71
C LYS A 192 4.60 15.29 6.37
N THR A 193 5.91 15.44 6.26
CA THR A 193 6.65 15.17 5.01
C THR A 193 6.60 13.69 4.65
N MET A 194 6.83 12.77 5.60
CA MET A 194 6.75 11.33 5.36
C MET A 194 5.34 10.90 4.95
N VAL A 195 4.31 11.42 5.63
CA VAL A 195 2.91 11.17 5.26
C VAL A 195 2.61 11.68 3.86
N ALA A 196 3.07 12.89 3.50
CA ALA A 196 2.89 13.44 2.16
C ALA A 196 3.61 12.62 1.08
N ILE A 197 4.82 12.12 1.36
CA ILE A 197 5.56 11.23 0.46
C ILE A 197 4.79 9.92 0.27
N LYS A 198 4.36 9.26 1.35
CA LYS A 198 3.58 8.01 1.28
C LYS A 198 2.26 8.22 0.54
N PHE A 199 1.53 9.28 0.83
CA PHE A 199 0.30 9.64 0.09
C PHE A 199 0.58 9.83 -1.40
N THR A 200 1.67 10.53 -1.75
CA THR A 200 2.04 10.74 -3.14
C THR A 200 2.40 9.42 -3.82
N CYS A 201 3.19 8.57 -3.19
CA CYS A 201 3.64 7.31 -3.76
C CYS A 201 2.56 6.22 -3.80
N HIS A 202 1.66 6.17 -2.81
CA HIS A 202 0.63 5.12 -2.71
C HIS A 202 -0.72 5.51 -3.29
N PHE A 203 -1.00 6.80 -3.45
CA PHE A 203 -2.28 7.27 -3.95
C PHE A 203 -2.13 8.16 -5.19
N ALA A 204 -1.55 9.36 -5.04
CA ALA A 204 -1.59 10.36 -6.11
C ALA A 204 -0.82 9.93 -7.37
N GLY A 205 0.38 9.36 -7.20
CA GLY A 205 1.22 8.86 -8.28
C GLY A 205 0.58 7.70 -9.04
N PRO A 206 0.22 6.58 -8.37
CA PRO A 206 -0.51 5.47 -8.98
C PRO A 206 -1.77 5.93 -9.70
N PHE A 207 -2.60 6.75 -9.06
CA PHE A 207 -3.81 7.28 -9.66
C PHE A 207 -3.52 8.14 -10.90
N GLY A 208 -2.52 9.03 -10.83
CA GLY A 208 -2.08 9.85 -11.97
C GLY A 208 -1.57 9.01 -13.15
N ILE A 209 -0.81 7.95 -12.88
CA ILE A 209 -0.35 7.00 -13.91
C ILE A 209 -1.55 6.33 -14.58
N LEU A 210 -2.54 5.90 -13.80
CA LEU A 210 -3.74 5.26 -14.34
C LEU A 210 -4.52 6.27 -15.19
N LEU A 211 -4.87 7.45 -14.67
CA LEU A 211 -5.62 8.47 -15.40
C LEU A 211 -4.95 8.84 -16.72
N PHE A 212 -3.67 9.21 -16.67
CA PHE A 212 -2.93 9.61 -17.87
C PHE A 212 -2.97 8.54 -18.97
N ARG A 213 -2.86 7.26 -18.59
CA ARG A 213 -2.93 6.16 -19.54
C ARG A 213 -4.36 5.95 -20.05
N PHE A 214 -5.33 5.80 -19.16
CA PHE A 214 -6.71 5.50 -19.55
C PHE A 214 -7.33 6.63 -20.39
N ASP A 215 -7.10 7.90 -20.04
CA ASP A 215 -7.63 9.05 -20.77
C ASP A 215 -7.01 9.19 -22.16
N PHE A 216 -5.69 9.03 -22.27
CA PHE A 216 -4.98 9.18 -23.55
C PHE A 216 -5.41 8.13 -24.57
N SER A 217 -5.60 6.87 -24.16
CA SER A 217 -6.15 5.85 -25.07
C SER A 217 -7.62 6.04 -25.35
N GLY A 218 -8.45 6.38 -24.36
CA GLY A 218 -9.86 6.66 -24.59
C GLY A 218 -10.02 7.72 -25.66
N LEU A 219 -9.26 8.81 -25.56
CA LEU A 219 -9.21 9.85 -26.57
C LEU A 219 -8.66 9.35 -27.91
N CYS A 220 -7.55 8.61 -27.91
CA CYS A 220 -6.95 8.08 -29.14
C CYS A 220 -7.89 7.11 -29.88
N LEU A 221 -8.54 6.19 -29.19
CA LEU A 221 -9.54 5.27 -29.74
C LEU A 221 -10.75 6.02 -30.29
N LEU A 222 -11.25 7.05 -29.58
CA LEU A 222 -12.33 7.91 -30.09
C LEU A 222 -11.91 8.66 -31.35
N LEU A 223 -10.69 9.18 -31.41
CA LEU A 223 -10.14 9.85 -32.60
C LEU A 223 -9.96 8.86 -33.75
N LEU A 224 -9.45 7.65 -33.49
CA LEU A 224 -9.28 6.59 -34.48
C LEU A 224 -10.62 6.05 -34.99
N GLN A 225 -11.62 5.89 -34.13
CA GLN A 225 -12.98 5.53 -34.52
C GLN A 225 -13.61 6.63 -35.39
N LYS A 226 -13.51 7.91 -34.98
CA LYS A 226 -13.96 9.05 -35.80
C LYS A 226 -13.24 9.09 -37.16
N ALA A 227 -11.93 8.87 -37.18
CA ALA A 227 -11.14 8.85 -38.41
C ALA A 227 -11.49 7.65 -39.32
N SER A 228 -11.71 6.47 -38.74
CA SER A 228 -12.17 5.25 -39.41
C SER A 228 -13.54 5.44 -40.06
N VAL A 229 -14.51 5.97 -39.31
CA VAL A 229 -15.86 6.26 -39.80
C VAL A 229 -15.82 7.33 -40.90
N SER A 230 -15.03 8.40 -40.71
CA SER A 230 -14.84 9.44 -41.72
C SER A 230 -14.19 8.92 -43.00
N LYS A 231 -13.21 8.01 -42.90
CA LYS A 231 -12.59 7.34 -44.06
C LYS A 231 -13.58 6.41 -44.75
N ARG A 232 -14.39 5.65 -44.00
CA ARG A 232 -15.43 4.76 -44.55
C ARG A 232 -16.51 5.54 -45.29
N PHE A 233 -16.96 6.67 -44.74
CA PHE A 233 -17.94 7.55 -45.39
C PHE A 233 -17.41 8.15 -46.70
N ARG A 234 -16.16 8.63 -46.71
CA ARG A 234 -15.50 9.12 -47.93
C ARG A 234 -15.29 8.05 -49.00
N ARG A 235 -15.11 6.79 -48.60
CA ARG A 235 -14.98 5.66 -49.53
C ARG A 235 -16.32 5.34 -50.19
N ILE A 236 -17.40 5.29 -49.42
CA ILE A 236 -18.77 5.06 -49.93
C ILE A 236 -19.17 6.13 -50.96
N TYR A 237 -18.92 7.40 -50.69
CA TYR A 237 -19.30 8.48 -51.61
C TYR A 237 -18.54 8.45 -52.93
N ARG A 238 -17.28 7.97 -52.92
CA ARG A 238 -16.44 7.85 -54.11
C ARG A 238 -16.90 6.71 -55.04
N ASP A 239 -17.45 5.64 -54.49
CA ASP A 239 -17.89 4.49 -55.29
C ASP A 239 -19.27 4.72 -55.96
N THR A 240 -19.97 5.80 -55.59
CA THR A 240 -21.28 6.20 -56.14
C THR A 240 -21.24 7.32 -57.18
N SER A 241 -20.07 7.86 -57.50
CA SER A 241 -19.84 8.94 -58.48
C SER A 241 -19.07 8.45 -59.69
#